data_AF-A0A429XVJ5-F1
#
_entry.id   AF-A0A429XVJ5-F1
#
_cell.length_a   1.000
_cell.length_b   1.000
_cell.length_c   1.000
_cell.angle_alpha   90.00
_cell.angle_beta   90.00
_cell.angle_gamma   90.00
#
_symmetry.space_group_name_H-M   'P 1'
#
loop_
_entity.id
_entity.type
_entity.pdbx_description
1 polymer ?
#
loop_
_entity_poly.entity_id
_entity_poly.type
_entity_poly.pdbx_seq_one_letter_code
_entity_poly.pdbx_strand_id
1 'polypeptide(L)'
;MAVTLFGTSIETIYLILLIVSGSLTILYLFFGDVLEGIGEAAGFLNPILILASITFFSAGGYILEVVTTMNSFLIMGIAALAALMLDIILNVFVLVPMSSAEQSLSYTEKSLEGRIGKVILTIPEEGFGEVVIESYSGMISKPAASFENNAVPEGTEILVIEVKDGVLLVVPYKKNFT
;
A
#
# COMPACT_ATOMS: atom_id res chain seq x y z
N MET A 1 -7.96 39.63 -17.31
CA MET A 1 -7.37 39.68 -18.67
C MET A 1 -6.61 38.38 -18.82
N ALA A 2 -7.11 37.42 -19.59
CA ALA A 2 -6.52 36.08 -19.65
C ALA A 2 -5.06 36.17 -20.13
N VAL A 3 -4.15 35.63 -19.33
CA VAL A 3 -2.72 35.61 -19.67
C VAL A 3 -2.49 34.55 -20.75
N THR A 4 -1.83 34.94 -21.83
CA THR A 4 -1.34 34.01 -22.86
C THR A 4 0.04 33.53 -22.45
N LEU A 5 0.19 32.22 -22.28
CA LEU A 5 1.47 31.57 -21.98
C LEU A 5 1.77 30.59 -23.12
N PHE A 6 2.99 30.62 -23.67
CA PHE A 6 3.40 29.81 -24.83
C PHE A 6 2.53 29.97 -26.09
N GLY A 7 1.87 31.13 -26.25
CA GLY A 7 0.97 31.39 -27.39
C GLY A 7 -0.43 30.78 -27.25
N THR A 8 -0.73 30.18 -26.11
CA THR A 8 -2.05 29.61 -25.76
C THR A 8 -2.61 30.26 -24.52
N SER A 9 -3.94 30.28 -24.37
CA SER A 9 -4.59 30.77 -23.15
C SER A 9 -4.21 29.89 -21.95
N ILE A 10 -3.97 30.50 -20.79
CA ILE A 10 -3.62 29.77 -19.56
C ILE A 10 -4.69 28.73 -19.16
N GLU A 11 -5.97 29.00 -19.45
CA GLU A 11 -7.09 28.07 -19.31
C GLU A 11 -6.87 26.77 -20.09
N THR A 12 -6.36 26.87 -21.33
CA THR A 12 -6.07 25.72 -22.19
C THR A 12 -4.93 24.89 -21.62
N ILE A 13 -3.92 25.53 -21.01
CA ILE A 13 -2.82 24.83 -20.35
C ILE A 13 -3.34 24.03 -19.16
N TYR A 14 -4.20 24.62 -18.33
CA TYR A 14 -4.83 23.90 -17.23
C TYR A 14 -5.67 22.71 -17.74
N LEU A 15 -6.45 22.87 -18.80
CA LEU A 15 -7.20 21.76 -19.40
C LEU A 15 -6.30 20.64 -19.93
N ILE A 16 -5.22 20.99 -20.65
CA ILE A 16 -4.27 19.99 -21.16
C ILE A 16 -3.63 19.24 -20.01
N LEU A 17 -3.15 19.95 -18.98
CA LEU A 17 -2.58 19.32 -17.79
C LEU A 17 -3.60 18.39 -17.11
N LEU A 18 -4.85 18.82 -16.97
CA LEU A 18 -5.92 18.03 -16.36
C LEU A 18 -6.22 16.75 -17.14
N ILE A 19 -6.32 16.83 -18.46
CA ILE A 19 -6.58 15.67 -19.32
C ILE A 19 -5.40 14.70 -19.27
N VAL A 20 -4.17 15.22 -19.38
CA VAL A 20 -2.96 14.39 -19.38
C VAL A 20 -2.77 13.71 -18.01
N SER A 21 -2.84 14.47 -16.91
CA SER A 21 -2.68 13.92 -15.57
C SER A 21 -3.81 12.95 -15.23
N GLY A 22 -5.07 13.29 -15.54
CA GLY A 22 -6.20 12.40 -15.33
C GLY A 22 -6.08 11.08 -16.11
N SER A 23 -5.63 11.15 -17.36
CA SER A 23 -5.39 9.95 -18.18
C SER A 23 -4.25 9.11 -17.62
N LEU A 24 -3.15 9.74 -17.19
CA LEU A 24 -2.03 9.06 -16.55
C LEU A 24 -2.43 8.42 -15.21
N THR A 25 -3.26 9.08 -14.40
CA THR A 25 -3.80 8.51 -13.16
C THR A 25 -4.62 7.25 -13.43
N ILE A 26 -5.49 7.27 -14.45
CA ILE A 26 -6.25 6.09 -14.85
C ILE A 26 -5.31 4.97 -15.29
N LEU A 27 -4.34 5.26 -16.16
CA LEU A 27 -3.35 4.27 -16.59
C LEU A 27 -2.55 3.70 -15.41
N TYR A 28 -2.12 4.55 -14.48
CA TYR A 28 -1.40 4.13 -13.27
C TYR A 28 -2.25 3.19 -12.43
N LEU A 29 -3.57 3.43 -12.32
CA LEU A 29 -4.47 2.56 -11.56
C LEU A 29 -4.63 1.17 -12.19
N PHE A 30 -4.56 1.05 -13.53
CA PHE A 30 -4.64 -0.25 -14.21
C PHE A 30 -3.32 -1.03 -14.22
N PHE A 31 -2.18 -0.33 -14.21
CA PHE A 31 -0.85 -0.94 -14.30
C PHE A 31 -0.01 -0.74 -13.02
N GLY A 32 -0.67 -0.37 -11.92
CA GLY A 32 -0.04 0.02 -10.65
C GLY A 32 0.92 -1.03 -10.13
N ASP A 33 0.50 -2.29 -10.10
CA ASP A 33 1.30 -3.43 -9.63
C ASP A 33 2.61 -3.62 -10.41
N VAL A 34 2.63 -3.27 -11.70
CA VAL A 34 3.84 -3.34 -12.56
C VAL A 34 4.74 -2.11 -12.35
N LEU A 35 4.12 -0.97 -12.01
CA LEU A 35 4.80 0.31 -11.82
C LEU A 35 5.33 0.52 -10.38
N GLU A 36 4.76 -0.18 -9.40
CA GLU A 36 5.17 -0.13 -7.99
C GLU A 36 6.63 -0.57 -7.81
N GLY A 37 7.08 -1.60 -8.53
CA GLY A 37 8.50 -2.03 -8.52
C GLY A 37 9.48 -0.98 -9.07
N ILE A 38 9.00 0.01 -9.81
CA ILE A 38 9.79 1.16 -10.31
C ILE A 38 9.71 2.34 -9.32
N GLY A 39 8.59 2.46 -8.58
CA GLY A 39 8.34 3.47 -7.57
C GLY A 39 9.16 3.29 -6.29
N GLU A 40 9.52 2.06 -5.93
CA GLU A 40 10.38 1.77 -4.76
C GLU A 40 11.78 2.44 -4.86
N ALA A 41 12.26 2.77 -6.06
CA ALA A 41 13.52 3.49 -6.26
C ALA A 41 13.43 4.99 -5.88
N ALA A 42 12.23 5.56 -5.83
CA ALA A 42 11.97 6.95 -5.48
C ALA A 42 11.40 7.04 -4.06
N GLY A 43 12.18 6.59 -3.08
CA GLY A 43 11.78 6.26 -1.69
C GLY A 43 11.16 7.35 -0.80
N PHE A 44 10.54 8.40 -1.36
CA PHE A 44 9.77 9.38 -0.59
C PHE A 44 8.61 10.06 -1.34
N LEU A 45 8.48 9.89 -2.66
CA LEU A 45 7.43 10.55 -3.44
C LEU A 45 6.52 9.50 -4.08
N ASN A 46 5.35 9.28 -3.47
CA ASN A 46 4.33 8.41 -4.05
C ASN A 46 3.87 8.98 -5.40
N PRO A 47 4.04 8.25 -6.53
CA PRO A 47 3.66 8.73 -7.86
C PRO A 47 2.17 9.14 -7.95
N ILE A 48 1.30 8.47 -7.19
CA ILE A 48 -0.12 8.79 -7.10
C ILE A 48 -0.34 10.19 -6.54
N LEU A 49 0.44 10.59 -5.52
CA LEU A 49 0.35 11.93 -4.95
C LEU A 49 0.77 13.00 -5.94
N ILE A 50 1.83 12.78 -6.70
CA ILE A 50 2.28 13.74 -7.73
C ILE A 50 1.19 13.95 -8.79
N LEU A 51 0.59 12.85 -9.27
CA LEU A 51 -0.48 12.92 -10.26
C LEU A 51 -1.73 13.60 -9.69
N ALA A 52 -2.06 13.34 -8.42
CA ALA A 52 -3.14 14.03 -7.71
C ALA A 52 -2.86 15.53 -7.58
N SER A 53 -1.66 15.94 -7.19
CA SER A 53 -1.24 17.35 -7.10
C SER A 53 -1.48 18.09 -8.41
N ILE A 54 -1.02 17.51 -9.52
CA ILE A 54 -1.15 18.12 -10.86
C ILE A 54 -2.63 18.20 -11.25
N THR A 55 -3.42 17.18 -10.91
CA THR A 55 -4.86 17.14 -11.19
C THR A 55 -5.63 18.19 -10.39
N PHE A 56 -5.38 18.33 -9.09
CA PHE A 56 -6.02 19.37 -8.27
C PHE A 56 -5.58 20.78 -8.65
N PHE A 57 -4.29 20.98 -8.93
CA PHE A 57 -3.76 22.25 -9.39
C PHE A 57 -4.40 22.66 -10.72
N SER A 58 -4.49 21.75 -11.68
CA SER A 58 -5.05 22.02 -13.00
C SER A 58 -6.56 22.23 -12.96
N ALA A 59 -7.30 21.40 -12.23
CA ALA A 59 -8.74 21.57 -12.05
C ALA A 59 -9.08 22.87 -11.30
N GLY A 60 -8.41 23.13 -10.17
CA GLY A 60 -8.60 24.33 -9.37
C GLY A 60 -8.20 25.60 -10.11
N GLY A 61 -7.06 25.57 -10.81
CA GLY A 61 -6.59 26.66 -11.66
C GLY A 61 -7.56 26.98 -12.77
N TYR A 62 -8.06 25.98 -13.50
CA TYR A 62 -9.06 26.17 -14.55
C TYR A 62 -10.36 26.78 -14.01
N ILE A 63 -10.92 26.20 -12.93
CA ILE A 63 -12.17 26.69 -12.34
C ILE A 63 -12.03 28.14 -11.89
N LEU A 64 -10.94 28.49 -11.20
CA LEU A 64 -10.70 29.85 -10.73
C LEU A 64 -10.52 30.83 -11.89
N GLU A 65 -9.88 30.43 -12.98
CA GLU A 65 -9.69 31.28 -14.16
C GLU A 65 -11.02 31.55 -14.89
N VAL A 66 -11.93 30.58 -14.92
CA VAL A 66 -13.25 30.72 -15.56
C VAL A 66 -14.23 31.49 -14.67
N VAL A 67 -14.20 31.27 -13.36
CA VAL A 67 -15.18 31.84 -12.42
C VAL A 67 -14.76 33.23 -11.92
N THR A 68 -13.46 33.51 -11.83
CA THR A 68 -12.94 34.76 -11.27
C THR A 68 -12.23 35.60 -12.33
N THR A 69 -12.29 36.92 -12.16
CA THR A 69 -11.56 37.87 -13.02
C THR A 69 -10.23 38.32 -12.42
N MET A 70 -9.73 37.55 -11.44
CA MET A 70 -8.50 37.85 -10.71
C MET A 70 -7.27 37.74 -11.61
N ASN A 71 -6.12 38.19 -11.10
CA ASN A 71 -4.86 38.05 -11.80
C ASN A 71 -4.45 36.56 -11.87
N SER A 72 -4.12 36.07 -13.07
CA SER A 72 -3.78 34.66 -13.32
C SER A 72 -2.60 34.17 -12.46
N PHE A 73 -1.64 35.03 -12.11
CA PHE A 73 -0.53 34.67 -11.20
C PHE A 73 -1.01 34.46 -9.76
N LEU A 74 -2.00 35.23 -9.30
CA LEU A 74 -2.63 35.00 -7.99
C LEU A 74 -3.44 33.71 -7.99
N ILE A 75 -4.18 33.45 -9.07
CA ILE A 75 -4.94 32.21 -9.25
C ILE A 75 -4.00 31.01 -9.20
N MET A 76 -2.87 31.07 -9.90
CA MET A 76 -1.85 30.02 -9.87
C MET A 76 -1.33 29.75 -8.44
N GLY A 77 -1.05 30.80 -7.67
CA GLY A 77 -0.62 30.66 -6.27
C GLY A 77 -1.68 30.04 -5.38
N ILE A 78 -2.94 30.47 -5.52
CA ILE A 78 -4.08 29.93 -4.76
C ILE A 78 -4.33 28.47 -5.14
N ALA A 79 -4.30 28.14 -6.43
CA ALA A 79 -4.49 26.79 -6.93
C ALA A 79 -3.38 25.84 -6.43
N ALA A 80 -2.13 26.30 -6.39
CA ALA A 80 -1.01 25.52 -5.86
C ALA A 80 -1.18 25.23 -4.36
N LEU A 81 -1.56 26.25 -3.57
CA LEU A 81 -1.82 26.07 -2.14
C LEU A 81 -3.00 25.13 -1.89
N ALA A 82 -4.08 25.30 -2.65
CA ALA A 82 -5.26 24.43 -2.56
C ALA A 82 -4.93 22.98 -2.94
N ALA A 83 -4.14 22.76 -4.00
CA ALA A 83 -3.71 21.42 -4.40
C ALA A 83 -2.92 20.73 -3.29
N LEU A 84 -1.94 21.43 -2.69
CA LEU A 84 -1.16 20.89 -1.57
C LEU A 84 -2.04 20.53 -0.37
N MET A 85 -3.02 21.39 -0.03
CA MET A 85 -3.97 21.09 1.05
C MET A 85 -4.82 19.86 0.74
N LEU A 86 -5.33 19.75 -0.48
CA LEU A 86 -6.14 18.62 -0.92
C LEU A 86 -5.32 17.31 -0.94
N ASP A 87 -4.06 17.37 -1.35
CA ASP A 87 -3.17 16.20 -1.32
C ASP A 87 -2.86 15.73 0.09
N ILE A 88 -2.67 16.65 1.04
CA ILE A 88 -2.49 16.27 2.45
C ILE A 88 -3.73 15.54 2.95
N ILE A 89 -4.92 16.05 2.63
CA ILE A 89 -6.19 15.40 2.99
C ILE A 89 -6.29 14.02 2.32
N LEU A 90 -6.03 13.93 1.02
CA LEU A 90 -6.04 12.67 0.27
C LEU A 90 -5.06 11.65 0.86
N ASN A 91 -3.84 12.08 1.19
CA ASN A 91 -2.83 11.21 1.76
C ASN A 91 -3.24 10.66 3.12
N VAL A 92 -3.64 11.55 4.04
CA VAL A 92 -3.92 11.19 5.43
C VAL A 92 -5.23 10.39 5.57
N PHE A 93 -6.26 10.74 4.79
CA PHE A 93 -7.58 10.12 4.93
C PHE A 93 -7.84 8.97 3.96
N VAL A 94 -7.09 8.86 2.85
CA VAL A 94 -7.32 7.82 1.84
C VAL A 94 -6.10 6.93 1.68
N LEU A 95 -4.95 7.46 1.26
CA LEU A 95 -3.80 6.63 0.90
C LEU A 95 -3.19 5.90 2.09
N VAL A 96 -2.99 6.59 3.22
CA VAL A 96 -2.42 5.99 4.44
C VAL A 96 -3.35 4.90 4.99
N PRO A 97 -4.67 5.12 5.17
CA PRO A 97 -5.59 4.06 5.58
C PRO A 97 -5.66 2.88 4.61
N MET A 98 -5.60 3.14 3.29
CA MET A 98 -5.65 2.08 2.28
C MET A 98 -4.41 1.18 2.33
N SER A 99 -3.21 1.79 2.39
CA SER A 99 -1.96 1.05 2.58
C SER A 99 -1.92 0.30 3.92
N SER A 100 -2.49 0.90 4.97
CA SER A 100 -2.61 0.25 6.28
C SER A 100 -3.61 -0.91 6.23
N ALA A 101 -4.67 -0.83 5.42
CA ALA A 101 -5.65 -1.90 5.24
C ALA A 101 -5.06 -3.08 4.45
N GLU A 102 -4.22 -2.83 3.46
CA GLU A 102 -3.43 -3.87 2.77
C GLU A 102 -2.46 -4.55 3.74
N GLN A 103 -1.79 -3.79 4.62
CA GLN A 103 -1.00 -4.37 5.70
C GLN A 103 -1.86 -5.06 6.77
N SER A 104 -3.14 -4.71 6.92
CA SER A 104 -4.05 -5.32 7.89
C SER A 104 -4.57 -6.70 7.46
N LEU A 105 -4.45 -7.07 6.18
CA LEU A 105 -4.48 -8.49 5.78
C LEU A 105 -3.29 -9.28 6.38
N SER A 106 -2.23 -8.58 6.80
CA SER A 106 -1.03 -9.14 7.45
C SER A 106 -1.10 -9.08 8.99
N TYR A 107 -2.13 -8.43 9.57
CA TYR A 107 -2.54 -8.73 10.94
C TYR A 107 -3.28 -10.07 10.90
N THR A 108 -2.66 -11.19 11.25
CA THR A 108 -2.02 -11.34 12.55
C THR A 108 -0.85 -12.32 12.50
N GLU A 109 0.04 -12.25 11.50
CA GLU A 109 1.20 -13.17 11.43
C GLU A 109 2.02 -13.13 12.72
N LYS A 110 2.39 -11.93 13.19
CA LYS A 110 3.04 -11.78 14.50
C LYS A 110 2.19 -12.23 15.70
N SER A 111 0.87 -12.24 15.55
CA SER A 111 -0.04 -12.78 16.57
C SER A 111 -0.22 -14.30 16.45
N LEU A 112 0.37 -14.92 15.44
CA LEU A 112 0.54 -16.37 15.41
C LEU A 112 1.67 -16.78 16.35
N GLU A 113 2.60 -15.89 16.69
CA GLU A 113 3.64 -16.14 17.69
C GLU A 113 3.01 -16.53 19.04
N GLY A 114 3.52 -17.60 19.64
CA GLY A 114 3.01 -18.18 20.88
C GLY A 114 1.73 -19.00 20.72
N ARG A 115 1.16 -19.14 19.52
CA ARG A 115 0.02 -20.05 19.28
C ARG A 115 0.50 -21.48 19.10
N ILE A 116 -0.38 -22.41 19.48
CA ILE A 116 -0.22 -23.83 19.19
C ILE A 116 -0.97 -24.14 17.89
N GLY A 117 -0.34 -24.93 17.04
CA GLY A 117 -0.91 -25.40 15.78
C GLY A 117 -0.58 -26.87 15.55
N LYS A 118 -0.97 -27.38 14.39
CA LYS A 118 -0.71 -28.77 13.98
C LYS A 118 -0.10 -28.80 12.59
N VAL A 119 0.92 -29.64 12.41
CA VAL A 119 1.54 -29.88 11.10
C VAL A 119 0.57 -30.68 10.23
N ILE A 120 0.27 -30.16 9.04
CA ILE A 120 -0.55 -30.83 8.01
C ILE A 120 0.30 -31.28 6.82
N LEU A 121 1.47 -30.69 6.64
CA LEU A 121 2.49 -31.15 5.69
C LEU A 121 3.83 -31.19 6.40
N THR A 122 4.48 -32.36 6.40
CA THR A 122 5.75 -32.61 7.07
C THR A 122 6.77 -31.50 6.77
N ILE A 123 7.36 -30.94 7.82
CA ILE A 123 8.41 -29.92 7.72
C ILE A 123 9.77 -30.66 7.70
N PRO A 124 10.53 -30.62 6.61
CA PRO A 124 11.87 -31.22 6.56
C PRO A 124 12.88 -30.45 7.43
N GLU A 125 14.05 -31.05 7.71
CA GLU A 125 15.15 -30.38 8.41
C GLU A 125 15.57 -29.08 7.70
N GLU A 126 15.65 -29.13 6.37
CA GLU A 126 15.88 -27.99 5.49
C GLU A 126 14.74 -27.89 4.47
N GLY A 127 13.91 -26.85 4.61
CA GLY A 127 12.82 -26.56 3.68
C GLY A 127 11.56 -26.13 4.41
N PHE A 128 10.44 -26.26 3.71
CA PHE A 128 9.14 -25.77 4.16
C PHE A 128 8.13 -26.91 4.20
N GLY A 129 7.32 -26.92 5.25
CA GLY A 129 6.08 -27.67 5.33
C GLY A 129 4.90 -26.72 5.53
N GLU A 130 3.81 -27.23 6.08
CA GLU A 130 2.59 -26.46 6.29
C GLU A 130 1.96 -26.81 7.63
N VAL A 131 1.48 -25.78 8.32
CA VAL A 131 0.81 -25.90 9.62
C VAL A 131 -0.56 -25.24 9.57
N VAL A 132 -1.47 -25.75 10.38
CA VAL A 132 -2.78 -25.15 10.63
C VAL A 132 -2.86 -24.67 12.07
N ILE A 133 -3.38 -23.47 12.27
CA ILE A 133 -3.62 -22.87 13.59
C ILE A 133 -5.12 -22.64 13.73
N GLU A 134 -5.71 -23.18 14.79
CA GLU A 134 -7.11 -22.97 15.11
C GLU A 134 -7.28 -21.66 15.89
N SER A 135 -8.18 -20.80 15.43
CA SER A 135 -8.58 -19.55 16.09
C SER A 135 -10.10 -19.49 16.23
N TYR A 136 -10.61 -18.63 17.11
CA TYR A 136 -12.06 -18.40 17.25
C TYR A 136 -12.73 -17.94 15.95
N SER A 137 -11.95 -17.34 15.04
CA SER A 137 -12.40 -16.86 13.73
C SER A 137 -12.30 -17.90 12.61
N GLY A 138 -11.81 -19.12 12.89
CA GLY A 138 -11.61 -20.18 11.90
C GLY A 138 -10.21 -20.80 11.94
N MET A 139 -9.92 -21.65 10.95
CA MET A 139 -8.59 -22.26 10.78
C MET A 139 -7.74 -21.42 9.82
N ILE A 140 -6.47 -21.23 10.17
CA ILE A 140 -5.48 -20.50 9.37
C ILE A 140 -4.37 -21.47 8.99
N SER A 141 -4.18 -21.72 7.69
CA SER A 141 -3.05 -22.50 7.16
C SER A 141 -1.95 -21.59 6.64
N LYS A 142 -0.69 -21.89 6.99
CA LYS A 142 0.48 -21.09 6.63
C LYS A 142 1.72 -21.99 6.44
N PRO A 143 2.67 -21.58 5.58
CA PRO A 143 3.94 -22.28 5.45
C PRO A 143 4.75 -22.19 6.74
N ALA A 144 5.47 -23.26 7.06
CA ALA A 144 6.28 -23.34 8.27
C ALA A 144 7.65 -23.96 8.00
N ALA A 145 8.63 -23.52 8.78
CA ALA A 145 9.98 -24.05 8.80
C ALA A 145 10.39 -24.41 10.24
N SER A 146 11.31 -25.36 10.37
CA SER A 146 11.81 -25.80 11.67
C SER A 146 12.74 -24.75 12.25
N PHE A 147 12.46 -24.28 13.47
CA PHE A 147 13.36 -23.34 14.15
C PHE A 147 14.68 -24.01 14.59
N GLU A 148 14.65 -25.30 14.88
CA GLU A 148 15.79 -26.08 15.37
C GLU A 148 16.44 -26.97 14.29
N ASN A 149 16.08 -26.80 13.01
CA ASN A 149 16.53 -27.64 11.89
C ASN A 149 16.28 -29.16 12.09
N ASN A 150 15.22 -29.51 12.81
CA ASN A 150 14.78 -30.89 12.97
C ASN A 150 13.54 -31.15 12.10
N ALA A 151 13.44 -32.34 11.51
CA ALA A 151 12.23 -32.74 10.79
C ALA A 151 11.03 -32.83 11.75
N VAL A 152 9.90 -32.23 11.36
CA VAL A 152 8.64 -32.27 12.11
C VAL A 152 7.59 -33.02 11.28
N PRO A 153 7.25 -34.27 11.64
CA PRO A 153 6.28 -35.07 10.92
C PRO A 153 4.88 -34.45 10.92
N GLU A 154 4.11 -34.77 9.88
CA GLU A 154 2.66 -34.51 9.84
C GLU A 154 1.96 -35.03 11.10
N GLY A 155 0.99 -34.25 11.59
CA GLY A 155 0.20 -34.57 12.77
C GLY A 155 0.78 -34.08 14.09
N THR A 156 2.04 -33.61 14.10
CA THR A 156 2.71 -33.10 15.30
C THR A 156 2.11 -31.76 15.74
N GLU A 157 1.87 -31.60 17.05
CA GLU A 157 1.54 -30.29 17.64
C GLU A 157 2.80 -29.42 17.72
N ILE A 158 2.69 -28.16 17.32
CA ILE A 158 3.81 -27.23 17.28
C ILE A 158 3.48 -25.94 18.02
N LEU A 159 4.52 -25.25 18.45
CA LEU A 159 4.47 -23.89 18.96
C LEU A 159 5.16 -22.96 17.97
N VAL A 160 4.49 -21.87 17.62
CA VAL A 160 5.07 -20.81 16.78
C VAL A 160 5.98 -19.93 17.64
N ILE A 161 7.26 -19.84 17.27
CA ILE A 161 8.24 -19.02 17.98
C ILE A 161 8.28 -17.61 17.41
N GLU A 162 8.41 -17.52 16.08
CA GLU A 162 8.51 -16.25 15.37
C GLU A 162 7.94 -16.38 13.95
N VAL A 163 7.61 -15.26 13.33
CA VAL A 163 7.24 -15.23 11.90
C VAL A 163 8.26 -14.41 11.12
N LYS A 164 8.77 -15.00 10.05
CA LYS A 164 9.77 -14.38 9.17
C LYS A 164 9.33 -14.51 7.72
N ASP A 165 9.16 -13.36 7.06
CA ASP A 165 8.80 -13.29 5.63
C ASP A 165 7.57 -14.14 5.26
N GLY A 166 6.55 -14.19 6.12
CA GLY A 166 5.34 -15.00 5.91
C GLY A 166 5.45 -16.48 6.26
N VAL A 167 6.62 -16.94 6.73
CA VAL A 167 6.88 -18.32 7.16
C VAL A 167 6.93 -18.40 8.69
N LEU A 168 6.15 -19.33 9.25
CA LEU A 168 6.12 -19.62 10.68
C LEU A 168 7.35 -20.45 11.06
N LEU A 169 8.17 -19.95 11.98
CA LEU A 169 9.24 -20.74 12.58
C LEU A 169 8.70 -21.45 13.82
N VAL A 170 8.73 -22.78 13.78
CA VAL A 170 7.99 -23.62 14.73
C VAL A 170 8.89 -24.65 15.41
N VAL A 171 8.50 -25.04 16.62
CA VAL A 171 9.10 -26.15 17.37
C VAL A 171 8.03 -27.16 17.81
N PRO A 172 8.35 -28.46 17.93
CA PRO A 172 7.42 -29.44 18.50
C PRO A 172 6.97 -29.04 19.92
N TYR A 173 5.66 -28.94 20.13
CA TYR A 173 5.11 -28.57 21.42
C TYR A 173 5.12 -29.78 22.37
N LYS A 174 5.85 -29.69 23.49
CA LYS A 174 5.84 -30.68 24.56
C LYS A 174 5.04 -30.14 25.75
N LYS A 175 3.91 -30.75 26.04
CA LYS A 175 3.05 -30.37 27.16
C LYS A 175 3.65 -30.87 28.48
N ASN A 176 4.44 -30.03 29.15
CA ASN A 176 4.94 -30.33 30.49
C ASN A 176 3.84 -30.07 31.52
N PHE A 177 3.00 -31.07 31.76
CA PHE A 177 2.14 -31.08 32.95
C PHE A 177 2.94 -31.62 34.13
N THR A 178 3.11 -30.80 35.17
CA THR A 178 3.44 -31.25 36.53
C THR A 178 2.17 -31.17 37.37
#